data_AF-A0A6V7VTE1-F1
#
_entry.id   AF-A0A6V7VTE1-F1
#
_cell.length_a   1.000
_cell.length_b   1.000
_cell.length_c   1.000
_cell.angle_alpha   90.00
_cell.angle_beta   90.00
_cell.angle_gamma   90.00
#
_symmetry.space_group_name_H-M   'P 1'
#
loop_
_entity.id
_entity.type
_entity.pdbx_description
1 polymer ?
#
loop_
_entity_poly.entity_id
_entity_poly.type
_entity_poly.pdbx_seq_one_letter_code
_entity_poly.pdbx_strand_id
1 'polypeptide(L)'
;MDPTLNFKNETTRVKYIYVIQANPESVELLDIKNNKLVTEAFHSDRPLINYFNHPMTHFGPMMATACKETIQQHQLLQQLTNEKFDVGISEMYEYCSAALFHKLGVKTKLAAFAIPLLQMVGRKFDIPSFASFVPNTFASHLGLQSSFYYRFFNFYNEFYDWIWMDDYILREEEQIVLQEFGSDFPDLKYLTKKVSLVFFNSNPFFEMPRPTSNKIVYIGGLVDNLATEANKKLEPKIKKILDEAVEGAVLFSFGSIADTTKLNLKIIEGIVKGFRRFPNIQFIWKLDSETIKNMSELISPVSNIHTFEWLRQPAILVHPNLKAFITHCGQNSLTESVYAGVPIIGIPLFGDQFYNADVAVTHGIGLQIDVNELNGPNAENILFEALERILKEPLFRQNAQILSKKLKLTPFKPKERLVKWVEFAAEFDDLSELDMPGDRELNWFIYYSVDVITFSIVYLAVILVVFWKFTKWILIKFWQILCPRNIRIEEKKLN
;
A
#
# COMPACT_ATOMS: atom_id res chain seq x y z
N MET A 1 -4.06 -0.63 17.74
CA MET A 1 -2.72 -0.29 18.24
C MET A 1 -2.51 -1.02 19.55
N ASP A 2 -1.38 -1.67 19.73
CA ASP A 2 -1.02 -2.30 20.99
C ASP A 2 -0.89 -1.22 22.08
N PRO A 3 -1.71 -1.21 23.14
CA PRO A 3 -1.55 -0.30 24.27
C PRO A 3 -0.26 -0.56 25.07
N THR A 4 0.55 -1.54 24.66
CA THR A 4 1.83 -1.92 25.26
C THR A 4 3.01 -1.68 24.31
N LEU A 5 3.05 -0.53 23.63
CA LEU A 5 4.31 0.11 23.25
C LEU A 5 5.12 0.41 24.53
N ASN A 6 5.68 -0.64 25.12
CA ASN A 6 6.46 -0.62 26.32
C ASN A 6 7.87 -0.23 25.89
N PHE A 7 8.08 1.07 25.69
CA PHE A 7 9.38 1.66 25.41
C PHE A 7 10.39 1.51 26.58
N LYS A 8 10.07 0.74 27.63
CA LYS A 8 10.96 0.39 28.75
C LYS A 8 12.02 -0.66 28.38
N ASN A 9 12.64 -0.55 27.21
CA ASN A 9 13.99 -1.07 27.06
C ASN A 9 14.94 -0.04 27.67
N GLU A 10 15.95 -0.47 28.43
CA GLU A 10 16.85 0.39 29.22
C GLU A 10 17.58 1.49 28.41
N THR A 11 17.52 1.43 27.07
CA THR A 11 18.14 2.37 26.15
C THR A 11 17.20 3.44 25.57
N THR A 12 15.87 3.29 25.68
CA THR A 12 14.92 4.23 25.06
C THR A 12 14.27 5.11 26.13
N ARG A 13 14.66 6.37 26.21
CA ARG A 13 14.07 7.35 27.15
C ARG A 13 12.91 8.08 26.48
N VAL A 14 11.72 7.49 26.50
CA VAL A 14 10.50 8.24 26.15
C VAL A 14 10.20 9.21 27.30
N LYS A 15 10.29 10.51 27.02
CA LYS A 15 10.06 11.56 28.02
C LYS A 15 8.55 11.71 28.32
N TYR A 16 7.72 11.78 27.27
CA TYR A 16 6.28 11.99 27.37
C TYR A 16 5.53 11.22 26.28
N ILE A 17 4.31 10.78 26.59
CA ILE A 17 3.34 10.23 25.63
C ILE A 17 2.07 11.05 25.80
N TYR A 18 1.62 11.70 24.72
CA TYR A 18 0.38 12.45 24.68
C TYR A 18 -0.64 11.66 23.89
N VAL A 19 -1.77 11.33 24.52
CA VAL A 19 -2.89 10.65 23.87
C VAL A 19 -4.03 11.65 23.72
N ILE A 20 -4.28 12.07 22.49
CA ILE A 20 -5.45 12.88 22.15
C ILE A 20 -6.63 11.92 22.02
N GLN A 21 -7.69 12.15 22.81
CA GLN A 21 -8.89 11.33 22.75
C GLN A 21 -9.63 11.63 21.45
N ALA A 22 -9.95 10.59 20.68
CA ALA A 22 -10.68 10.74 19.43
C ALA A 22 -12.11 11.25 19.69
N ASN A 23 -12.57 12.23 18.89
CA ASN A 23 -13.95 12.69 18.92
C ASN A 23 -14.91 11.54 18.53
N PRO A 24 -16.06 11.38 19.19
CA PRO A 24 -17.13 10.49 18.75
C PRO A 24 -17.44 10.55 17.24
N GLU A 25 -17.39 11.73 16.62
CA GLU A 25 -17.61 11.91 15.18
C GLU A 25 -16.50 11.28 14.32
N SER A 26 -15.23 11.46 14.67
CA SER A 26 -14.10 10.76 14.02
C SER A 26 -14.17 9.25 14.18
N VAL A 27 -14.58 8.80 15.37
CA VAL A 27 -14.83 7.39 15.68
C VAL A 27 -16.00 6.84 14.86
N GLU A 28 -17.01 7.66 14.58
CA GLU A 28 -18.17 7.32 13.75
C GLU A 28 -17.87 7.37 12.24
N LEU A 29 -16.99 8.27 11.77
CA LEU A 29 -16.55 8.38 10.37
C LEU A 29 -15.70 7.18 9.93
N LEU A 30 -14.87 6.63 10.83
CA LEU A 30 -14.25 5.31 10.63
C LEU A 30 -15.24 4.15 10.81
N ASP A 31 -16.45 4.46 11.25
CA ASP A 31 -17.42 3.50 11.75
C ASP A 31 -16.78 2.52 12.74
N ILE A 32 -15.90 2.97 13.66
CA ILE A 32 -15.31 2.12 14.71
C ILE A 32 -16.42 1.54 15.61
N LYS A 33 -17.54 2.26 15.73
CA LYS A 33 -18.66 1.86 16.59
C LYS A 33 -19.50 0.72 16.00
N ASN A 34 -19.68 0.62 14.67
CA ASN A 34 -20.28 -0.56 14.01
C ASN A 34 -19.25 -1.44 13.28
N ASN A 35 -17.99 -1.02 13.32
CA ASN A 35 -16.77 -1.68 12.89
C ASN A 35 -16.75 -2.08 11.40
N LYS A 36 -17.46 -1.41 10.47
CA LYS A 36 -17.61 -1.88 9.07
C LYS A 36 -16.32 -2.22 8.34
N LEU A 37 -15.27 -1.40 8.41
CA LEU A 37 -14.02 -1.66 7.66
C LEU A 37 -13.33 -2.97 8.11
N VAL A 38 -13.43 -3.33 9.39
CA VAL A 38 -12.86 -4.56 9.97
C VAL A 38 -13.91 -5.69 10.04
N THR A 39 -15.20 -5.36 10.12
CA THR A 39 -16.34 -6.28 10.28
C THR A 39 -16.84 -6.81 8.95
N GLU A 40 -16.76 -6.01 7.90
CA GLU A 40 -17.02 -6.41 6.52
C GLU A 40 -15.75 -6.86 5.82
N ALA A 41 -14.57 -6.79 6.45
CA ALA A 41 -13.28 -7.20 5.87
C ALA A 41 -13.28 -8.65 5.36
N PHE A 42 -14.03 -9.55 6.02
CA PHE A 42 -14.20 -10.94 5.61
C PHE A 42 -15.34 -11.16 4.61
N HIS A 43 -16.00 -10.09 4.19
CA HIS A 43 -17.14 -10.06 3.27
C HIS A 43 -16.93 -9.11 2.09
N SER A 44 -15.87 -8.30 2.10
CA SER A 44 -15.56 -7.34 1.06
C SER A 44 -14.94 -8.07 -0.14
N ASP A 45 -15.60 -7.95 -1.29
CA ASP A 45 -15.00 -8.33 -2.57
C ASP A 45 -13.74 -7.50 -2.82
N ARG A 46 -12.73 -8.11 -3.46
CA ARG A 46 -11.60 -7.37 -4.02
C ARG A 46 -12.14 -6.37 -5.05
N PRO A 47 -12.09 -5.05 -4.80
CA PRO A 47 -12.76 -4.11 -5.67
C PRO A 47 -11.97 -3.91 -6.96
N LEU A 48 -12.63 -4.05 -8.12
CA LEU A 48 -12.07 -3.58 -9.40
C LEU A 48 -12.08 -2.06 -9.51
N ILE A 49 -13.02 -1.40 -8.84
CA ILE A 49 -13.20 0.05 -8.79
C ILE A 49 -13.34 0.48 -7.33
N ASN A 50 -12.61 1.54 -6.94
CA ASN A 50 -12.84 2.23 -5.67
C ASN A 50 -14.21 2.95 -5.75
N TYR A 51 -15.31 2.27 -5.43
CA TYR A 51 -16.66 2.87 -5.39
C TYR A 51 -16.91 3.66 -4.10
N PHE A 52 -17.88 4.59 -4.16
CA PHE A 52 -18.41 5.42 -3.06
C PHE A 52 -18.81 4.66 -1.78
N ASN A 53 -19.07 3.36 -1.86
CA ASN A 53 -19.45 2.51 -0.72
C ASN A 53 -18.28 1.70 -0.13
N HIS A 54 -17.05 1.88 -0.64
CA HIS A 54 -15.88 1.25 -0.05
C HIS A 54 -15.55 1.93 1.28
N PRO A 55 -15.26 1.20 2.37
CA PRO A 55 -14.98 1.81 3.68
C PRO A 55 -13.88 2.88 3.67
N MET A 56 -12.95 2.82 2.71
CA MET A 56 -11.91 3.85 2.52
C MET A 56 -12.42 5.19 1.97
N THR A 57 -13.68 5.33 1.53
CA THR A 57 -14.23 6.61 1.07
C THR A 57 -14.38 7.62 2.20
N HIS A 58 -14.45 7.16 3.44
CA HIS A 58 -14.45 8.00 4.64
C HIS A 58 -13.04 8.31 5.18
N PHE A 59 -11.98 7.78 4.56
CA PHE A 59 -10.61 8.02 5.01
C PHE A 59 -10.25 9.50 4.94
N GLY A 60 -10.61 10.20 3.87
CA GLY A 60 -10.35 11.63 3.72
C GLY A 60 -11.00 12.50 4.81
N PRO A 61 -12.34 12.43 4.98
CA PRO A 61 -13.04 13.14 6.05
C PRO A 61 -12.51 12.82 7.46
N MET A 62 -12.16 11.55 7.70
CA MET A 62 -11.55 11.13 8.96
C MET A 62 -10.20 11.82 9.20
N MET A 63 -9.29 11.83 8.22
CA MET A 63 -7.99 12.50 8.37
C MET A 63 -8.16 14.00 8.66
N ALA A 64 -9.07 14.67 7.94
CA ALA A 64 -9.37 16.08 8.17
C ALA A 64 -9.93 16.34 9.59
N THR A 65 -10.80 15.47 10.09
CA THR A 65 -11.35 15.61 11.45
C THR A 65 -10.27 15.36 12.50
N ALA A 66 -9.41 14.37 12.31
CA ALA A 66 -8.25 14.12 13.18
C ALA A 66 -7.26 15.31 13.19
N CYS A 67 -7.06 15.97 12.05
CA CYS A 67 -6.28 17.21 11.96
C CYS A 67 -6.88 18.30 12.86
N LYS A 68 -8.19 18.58 12.68
CA LYS A 68 -8.91 19.59 13.49
C LYS A 68 -8.76 19.34 14.98
N GLU A 69 -9.00 18.11 15.43
CA GLU A 69 -8.88 17.73 16.85
C GLU A 69 -7.47 17.95 17.40
N THR A 70 -6.45 17.68 16.59
CA THR A 70 -5.05 17.81 16.97
C THR A 70 -4.63 19.27 17.07
N ILE A 71 -4.99 20.11 16.08
CA ILE A 71 -4.56 21.51 16.05
C ILE A 71 -5.29 22.40 17.07
N GLN A 72 -6.49 21.98 17.51
CA GLN A 72 -7.25 22.65 18.56
C GLN A 72 -6.69 22.42 19.97
N GLN A 73 -5.70 21.54 20.14
CA GLN A 73 -5.03 21.33 21.43
C GLN A 73 -4.03 22.47 21.75
N HIS A 74 -4.51 23.72 21.84
CA HIS A 74 -3.65 24.90 21.94
C HIS A 74 -2.64 24.86 23.10
N GLN A 75 -3.05 24.36 24.27
CA GLN A 75 -2.18 24.23 25.43
C GLN A 75 -1.05 23.23 25.17
N LEU A 76 -1.37 22.08 24.56
CA LEU A 76 -0.39 21.07 24.19
C LEU A 76 0.57 21.61 23.13
N LEU A 77 0.05 22.27 22.09
CA LEU A 77 0.89 22.85 21.04
C LEU A 77 1.85 23.89 21.62
N GLN A 78 1.40 24.75 22.55
CA GLN A 78 2.29 25.70 23.21
C GLN A 78 3.37 25.01 24.05
N GLN A 79 3.02 23.92 24.76
CA GLN A 79 4.00 23.12 25.49
C GLN A 79 5.04 22.50 24.55
N LEU A 80 4.59 21.92 23.43
CA LEU A 80 5.47 21.29 22.44
C LEU A 80 6.37 22.31 21.73
N THR A 81 5.88 23.50 21.41
CA THR A 81 6.71 24.59 20.86
C THR A 81 7.85 24.96 21.82
N ASN A 82 7.59 24.94 23.14
CA ASN A 82 8.59 25.28 24.15
C ASN A 82 9.67 24.19 24.33
N GLU A 83 9.41 22.94 23.94
CA GLU A 83 10.39 21.84 24.00
C GLU A 83 11.50 21.99 22.94
N LYS A 84 11.27 22.73 21.86
CA LYS A 84 12.26 23.03 20.79
C LYS A 84 12.89 21.77 20.19
N PHE A 85 12.06 20.89 19.63
CA PHE A 85 12.53 19.65 18.99
C PHE A 85 13.45 19.93 17.79
N ASP A 86 14.53 19.15 17.70
CA ASP A 86 15.46 19.21 16.57
C ASP A 86 14.88 18.55 15.30
N VAL A 87 14.16 17.44 15.48
CA VAL A 87 13.62 16.61 14.39
C VAL A 87 12.16 16.24 14.67
N GLY A 88 11.31 16.37 13.65
CA GLY A 88 9.93 15.86 13.65
C GLY A 88 9.77 14.72 12.66
N ILE A 89 9.12 13.63 13.09
CA ILE A 89 8.80 12.48 12.24
C ILE A 89 7.30 12.20 12.35
N SER A 90 6.61 12.11 11.21
CA SER A 90 5.18 11.80 11.18
C SER A 90 4.81 10.83 10.06
N GLU A 91 3.74 10.07 10.25
CA GLU A 91 3.12 9.27 9.20
C GLU A 91 2.14 10.13 8.40
N MET A 92 2.61 10.67 7.27
CA MET A 92 1.94 11.74 6.52
C MET A 92 0.94 11.22 5.48
N TYR A 93 -0.10 10.51 5.91
CA TYR A 93 -1.28 10.28 5.04
C TYR A 93 -2.04 11.58 4.76
N GLU A 94 -1.82 12.58 5.62
CA GLU A 94 -2.43 13.91 5.62
C GLU A 94 -1.38 15.03 5.44
N TYR A 95 -1.84 16.28 5.36
CA TYR A 95 -1.02 17.48 5.20
C TYR A 95 -0.87 18.32 6.49
N CYS A 96 -1.83 18.24 7.42
CA CYS A 96 -1.78 18.74 8.80
C CYS A 96 -0.45 18.51 9.55
N SER A 97 0.23 17.37 9.41
CA SER A 97 1.54 17.12 10.02
C SER A 97 2.57 18.16 9.59
N ALA A 98 2.54 18.58 8.33
CA ALA A 98 3.41 19.64 7.85
C ALA A 98 3.06 21.00 8.49
N ALA A 99 1.75 21.26 8.70
CA ALA A 99 1.28 22.43 9.45
C ALA A 99 1.78 22.40 10.90
N LEU A 100 1.68 21.25 11.58
CA LEU A 100 2.14 21.06 12.95
C LEU A 100 3.65 21.28 13.06
N PHE A 101 4.46 20.68 12.20
CA PHE A 101 5.90 20.92 12.20
C PHE A 101 6.26 22.39 12.01
N HIS A 102 5.55 23.09 11.12
CA HIS A 102 5.73 24.52 10.95
C HIS A 102 5.35 25.30 12.21
N LYS A 103 4.19 25.01 12.81
CA LYS A 103 3.69 25.67 14.02
C LYS A 103 4.59 25.45 15.24
N LEU A 104 5.17 24.26 15.36
CA LEU A 104 6.09 23.89 16.44
C LEU A 104 7.50 24.43 16.23
N GLY A 105 7.81 25.02 15.07
CA GLY A 105 9.15 25.53 14.75
C GLY A 105 10.18 24.44 14.51
N VAL A 106 9.74 23.23 14.13
CA VAL A 106 10.62 22.10 13.82
C VAL A 106 11.30 22.35 12.48
N LYS A 107 12.63 22.33 12.49
CA LYS A 107 13.45 22.58 11.30
C LYS A 107 13.53 21.36 10.40
N THR A 108 14.05 20.24 10.92
CA THR A 108 14.19 18.99 10.19
C THR A 108 12.88 18.19 10.25
N LYS A 109 12.28 17.97 9.08
CA LYS A 109 10.95 17.34 8.95
C LYS A 109 11.08 16.07 8.15
N LEU A 110 10.63 14.97 8.72
CA LEU A 110 10.71 13.65 8.11
C LEU A 110 9.32 13.02 8.05
N ALA A 111 9.06 12.27 6.99
CA ALA A 111 7.87 11.44 6.87
C ALA A 111 8.25 9.96 6.99
N ALA A 112 7.41 9.15 7.63
CA ALA A 112 7.64 7.71 7.75
C ALA A 112 6.34 6.92 7.62
N PHE A 113 6.32 5.91 6.75
CA PHE A 113 5.13 5.11 6.46
C PHE A 113 5.34 3.65 6.84
N ALA A 114 4.33 3.07 7.52
CA ALA A 114 4.35 1.65 7.93
C ALA A 114 4.06 0.66 6.77
N ILE A 115 3.73 1.21 5.60
CA ILE A 115 3.28 0.56 4.36
C ILE A 115 4.35 0.64 3.26
N PRO A 116 4.19 -0.04 2.10
CA PRO A 116 5.06 0.18 0.94
C PRO A 116 4.81 1.53 0.27
N LEU A 117 5.63 1.88 -0.72
CA LEU A 117 5.45 3.12 -1.48
C LEU A 117 4.21 3.00 -2.37
N LEU A 118 3.11 3.60 -1.92
CA LEU A 118 1.81 3.62 -2.61
C LEU A 118 1.69 4.82 -3.55
N GLN A 119 0.81 4.71 -4.56
CA GLN A 119 0.56 5.78 -5.54
C GLN A 119 0.11 7.08 -4.88
N MET A 120 -0.80 7.02 -3.90
CA MET A 120 -1.34 8.20 -3.21
C MET A 120 -0.26 8.93 -2.41
N VAL A 121 0.64 8.19 -1.77
CA VAL A 121 1.72 8.77 -0.97
C VAL A 121 2.79 9.36 -1.88
N GLY A 122 3.12 8.67 -2.98
CA GLY A 122 4.07 9.18 -3.97
C GLY A 122 3.67 10.55 -4.52
N ARG A 123 2.39 10.76 -4.83
CA ARG A 123 1.88 12.04 -5.36
C ARG A 123 2.12 13.21 -4.41
N LYS A 124 2.02 13.03 -3.09
CA LYS A 124 2.27 14.09 -2.09
C LYS A 124 3.69 14.66 -2.16
N PHE A 125 4.64 13.85 -2.63
CA PHE A 125 6.05 14.20 -2.79
C PHE A 125 6.44 14.36 -4.27
N ASP A 126 5.46 14.68 -5.13
CA ASP A 126 5.63 14.90 -6.57
C ASP A 126 6.21 13.68 -7.34
N ILE A 127 6.09 12.47 -6.79
CA ILE A 127 6.55 11.24 -7.46
C ILE A 127 5.53 10.83 -8.53
N PRO A 128 5.92 10.74 -9.81
CA PRO A 128 5.00 10.35 -10.87
C PRO A 128 4.51 8.91 -10.66
N SER A 129 3.20 8.72 -10.84
CA SER A 129 2.57 7.39 -10.91
C SER A 129 2.01 7.19 -12.31
N PHE A 130 2.22 6.00 -12.87
CA PHE A 130 1.70 5.65 -14.17
C PHE A 130 0.72 4.48 -14.03
N ALA A 131 -0.58 4.78 -14.13
CA ALA A 131 -1.66 3.79 -14.11
C ALA A 131 -1.51 2.61 -15.08
N SER A 132 -0.63 2.71 -16.09
CA SER A 132 -0.37 1.63 -17.02
C SER A 132 0.36 0.43 -16.39
N PHE A 133 1.14 0.65 -15.33
CA PHE A 133 1.92 -0.41 -14.67
C PHE A 133 2.06 -0.26 -13.14
N VAL A 134 1.82 0.92 -12.58
CA VAL A 134 1.72 1.09 -11.12
C VAL A 134 0.31 0.69 -10.70
N PRO A 135 0.13 -0.40 -9.95
CA PRO A 135 -1.21 -0.80 -9.51
C PRO A 135 -1.72 0.16 -8.45
N ASN A 136 -3.02 0.43 -8.49
CA ASN A 136 -3.72 1.07 -7.40
C ASN A 136 -3.63 0.18 -6.15
N THR A 137 -3.30 0.77 -5.01
CA THR A 137 -3.14 0.03 -3.74
C THR A 137 -4.37 -0.81 -3.38
N PHE A 138 -5.56 -0.20 -3.45
CA PHE A 138 -6.80 -0.81 -2.94
C PHE A 138 -7.46 -1.74 -3.96
N ALA A 139 -7.15 -1.56 -5.24
CA ALA A 139 -7.72 -2.30 -6.36
C ALA A 139 -6.66 -3.06 -7.17
N SER A 140 -5.50 -3.36 -6.58
CA SER A 140 -4.42 -4.10 -7.24
C SER A 140 -4.95 -5.45 -7.72
N HIS A 141 -4.59 -5.91 -8.93
CA HIS A 141 -4.90 -7.24 -9.45
C HIS A 141 -3.72 -7.79 -10.26
N LEU A 142 -3.09 -8.85 -9.76
CA LEU A 142 -2.00 -9.51 -10.47
C LEU A 142 -2.43 -10.09 -11.83
N GLY A 143 -1.51 -10.04 -12.81
CA GLY A 143 -1.66 -10.74 -14.09
C GLY A 143 -2.60 -10.05 -15.07
N LEU A 144 -3.41 -9.12 -14.61
CA LEU A 144 -4.32 -8.33 -15.44
C LEU A 144 -3.69 -7.05 -15.98
N GLN A 145 -2.46 -6.70 -15.61
CA GLN A 145 -1.77 -5.48 -16.11
C GLN A 145 -1.67 -5.43 -17.64
N SER A 146 -1.59 -6.59 -18.31
CA SER A 146 -1.63 -6.70 -19.78
C SER A 146 -3.03 -6.50 -20.37
N SER A 147 -4.09 -6.65 -19.58
CA SER A 147 -5.49 -6.45 -19.98
C SER A 147 -5.85 -4.97 -20.04
N PHE A 148 -6.43 -4.54 -21.17
CA PHE A 148 -6.99 -3.20 -21.30
C PHE A 148 -8.06 -2.91 -20.24
N TYR A 149 -8.90 -3.90 -19.92
CA TYR A 149 -9.98 -3.77 -18.94
C TYR A 149 -9.44 -3.36 -17.56
N TYR A 150 -8.39 -4.03 -17.09
CA TYR A 150 -7.74 -3.65 -15.84
C TYR A 150 -7.05 -2.29 -15.93
N ARG A 151 -6.29 -2.01 -17.00
CA ARG A 151 -5.64 -0.69 -17.15
C ARG A 151 -6.65 0.47 -17.15
N PHE A 152 -7.83 0.26 -17.72
CA PHE A 152 -8.91 1.25 -17.73
C PHE A 152 -9.40 1.56 -16.31
N PHE A 153 -9.69 0.53 -15.50
CA PHE A 153 -10.11 0.77 -14.11
C PHE A 153 -9.00 1.24 -13.21
N ASN A 154 -7.77 0.75 -13.39
CA ASN A 154 -6.61 1.24 -12.66
C ASN A 154 -6.39 2.74 -12.90
N PHE A 155 -6.52 3.19 -14.15
CA PHE A 155 -6.49 4.61 -14.50
C PHE A 155 -7.60 5.41 -13.81
N TYR A 156 -8.83 4.89 -13.82
CA TYR A 156 -9.95 5.52 -13.12
C TYR A 156 -9.71 5.60 -11.60
N ASN A 157 -9.19 4.54 -10.99
CA ASN A 157 -8.89 4.50 -9.56
C ASN A 157 -7.78 5.49 -9.18
N GLU A 158 -6.72 5.64 -9.99
CA GLU A 158 -5.70 6.67 -9.75
C GLU A 158 -6.28 8.11 -9.80
N PHE A 159 -7.27 8.34 -10.67
CA PHE A 159 -7.97 9.62 -10.77
C PHE A 159 -8.96 9.83 -9.61
N TYR A 160 -9.64 8.78 -9.18
CA TYR A 160 -10.50 8.80 -8.00
C TYR A 160 -9.70 9.15 -6.75
N ASP A 161 -8.60 8.44 -6.49
CA ASP A 161 -7.73 8.67 -5.33
C ASP A 161 -7.13 10.08 -5.35
N TRP A 162 -6.86 10.62 -6.53
CA TRP A 162 -6.43 12.01 -6.68
C TRP A 162 -7.45 12.98 -6.11
N ILE A 163 -8.67 12.95 -6.64
CA ILE A 163 -9.68 13.97 -6.35
C ILE A 163 -10.26 13.79 -4.95
N TRP A 164 -10.59 12.54 -4.60
CA TRP A 164 -11.40 12.24 -3.42
C TRP A 164 -10.58 11.90 -2.19
N MET A 165 -9.30 11.53 -2.33
CA MET A 165 -8.42 11.36 -1.19
C MET A 165 -7.46 12.55 -1.10
N ASP A 166 -6.58 12.74 -2.08
CA ASP A 166 -5.49 13.71 -1.93
C ASP A 166 -5.95 15.17 -1.95
N ASP A 167 -6.65 15.60 -3.00
CA ASP A 167 -7.15 16.97 -3.17
C ASP A 167 -8.27 17.32 -2.17
N TYR A 168 -9.06 16.34 -1.76
CA TYR A 168 -10.08 16.54 -0.73
C TYR A 168 -9.44 16.79 0.64
N ILE A 169 -8.54 15.90 1.09
CA ILE A 169 -7.83 16.05 2.38
C ILE A 169 -7.09 17.38 2.42
N LEU A 170 -6.36 17.72 1.36
CA LEU A 170 -5.61 18.98 1.29
C LEU A 170 -6.52 20.19 1.50
N ARG A 171 -7.65 20.27 0.79
CA ARG A 171 -8.56 21.43 0.87
C ARG A 171 -9.23 21.55 2.23
N GLU A 172 -9.71 20.45 2.79
CA GLU A 172 -10.36 20.46 4.11
C GLU A 172 -9.36 20.87 5.20
N GLU A 173 -8.17 20.28 5.19
CA GLU A 173 -7.13 20.60 6.18
C GLU A 173 -6.59 22.02 6.03
N GLU A 174 -6.44 22.52 4.82
CA GLU A 174 -6.05 23.91 4.57
C GLU A 174 -7.08 24.88 5.14
N GLN A 175 -8.38 24.63 4.95
CA GLN A 175 -9.42 25.45 5.57
C GLN A 175 -9.38 25.40 7.10
N ILE A 176 -9.24 24.20 7.67
CA ILE A 176 -9.14 23.99 9.12
C ILE A 176 -7.92 24.73 9.69
N VAL A 177 -6.77 24.63 9.03
CA VAL A 177 -5.53 25.29 9.45
C VAL A 177 -5.64 26.82 9.34
N LEU A 178 -6.18 27.35 8.26
CA LEU A 178 -6.36 28.80 8.08
C LEU A 178 -7.34 29.39 9.11
N GLN A 179 -8.38 28.65 9.49
CA GLN A 179 -9.32 29.06 10.53
C GLN A 179 -8.66 29.13 11.91
N GLU A 180 -7.82 28.14 12.25
CA GLU A 180 -7.21 28.03 13.58
C GLU A 180 -5.92 28.84 13.73
N PHE A 181 -5.10 28.93 12.68
CA PHE A 181 -3.79 29.60 12.74
C PHE A 181 -3.73 30.94 11.99
N GLY A 182 -4.78 31.31 11.26
CA GLY A 182 -4.91 32.58 10.55
C GLY A 182 -4.68 32.48 9.04
N SER A 183 -5.16 33.49 8.30
CA SER A 183 -5.14 33.55 6.83
C SER A 183 -3.74 33.59 6.20
N ASP A 184 -2.74 33.97 6.99
CA ASP A 184 -1.36 34.16 6.52
C ASP A 184 -0.53 32.87 6.64
N PHE A 185 -1.14 31.75 7.04
CA PHE A 185 -0.46 30.47 7.19
C PHE A 185 0.01 29.93 5.81
N PRO A 186 1.22 29.35 5.69
CA PRO A 186 1.72 28.86 4.41
C PRO A 186 0.89 27.71 3.82
N ASP A 187 0.86 27.61 2.49
CA ASP A 187 0.22 26.50 1.77
C ASP A 187 0.76 25.14 2.24
N LEU A 188 -0.17 24.23 2.55
CA LEU A 188 0.17 22.94 3.16
C LEU A 188 0.91 22.00 2.20
N LYS A 189 0.65 22.09 0.88
CA LYS A 189 1.37 21.30 -0.13
C LYS A 189 2.82 21.78 -0.22
N TYR A 190 3.07 23.08 -0.15
CA TYR A 190 4.41 23.65 -0.05
C TYR A 190 5.15 23.19 1.21
N LEU A 191 4.48 23.21 2.37
CA LEU A 191 5.10 22.72 3.62
C LEU A 191 5.42 21.22 3.57
N THR A 192 4.55 20.41 2.94
CA THR A 192 4.75 18.96 2.77
C THR A 192 5.89 18.66 1.82
N LYS A 193 6.01 19.43 0.73
CA LYS A 193 7.15 19.34 -0.18
C LYS A 193 8.48 19.59 0.53
N LYS A 194 8.51 20.51 1.50
CA LYS A 194 9.69 20.82 2.34
C LYS A 194 10.04 19.75 3.39
N VAL A 195 9.41 18.58 3.36
CA VAL A 195 9.88 17.40 4.10
C VAL A 195 11.16 16.88 3.46
N SER A 196 12.22 16.72 4.26
CA SER A 196 13.58 16.46 3.77
C SER A 196 13.74 15.03 3.26
N LEU A 197 13.24 14.03 3.99
CA LEU A 197 13.29 12.60 3.62
C LEU A 197 11.98 11.88 3.96
N VAL A 198 11.70 10.82 3.20
CA VAL A 198 10.50 10.00 3.35
C VAL A 198 10.88 8.54 3.48
N PHE A 199 10.55 7.95 4.62
CA PHE A 199 10.86 6.57 4.95
C PHE A 199 9.69 5.64 4.65
N PHE A 200 9.97 4.49 4.04
CA PHE A 200 8.96 3.44 3.82
C PHE A 200 9.38 2.12 4.45
N ASN A 201 8.45 1.45 5.13
CA ASN A 201 8.62 0.11 5.67
C ASN A 201 8.53 -0.96 4.57
N SER A 202 9.35 -0.82 3.52
CA SER A 202 9.42 -1.74 2.39
C SER A 202 10.87 -1.91 1.94
N ASN A 203 11.11 -2.81 1.00
CA ASN A 203 12.43 -3.03 0.43
C ASN A 203 12.37 -3.09 -1.10
N PRO A 204 13.24 -2.35 -1.81
CA PRO A 204 13.18 -2.26 -3.27
C PRO A 204 13.39 -3.59 -3.99
N PHE A 205 13.95 -4.62 -3.32
CA PHE A 205 14.15 -5.94 -3.92
C PHE A 205 12.88 -6.79 -4.02
N PHE A 206 11.80 -6.42 -3.31
CA PHE A 206 10.51 -7.10 -3.43
C PHE A 206 9.33 -6.16 -3.67
N GLU A 207 9.56 -4.86 -3.78
CA GLU A 207 8.51 -3.92 -4.19
C GLU A 207 8.27 -4.03 -5.70
N MET A 208 7.04 -3.76 -6.14
CA MET A 208 6.77 -3.69 -7.58
C MET A 208 7.53 -2.51 -8.20
N PRO A 209 8.13 -2.68 -9.40
CA PRO A 209 8.86 -1.61 -10.07
C PRO A 209 7.99 -0.37 -10.32
N ARG A 210 8.45 0.79 -9.86
CA ARG A 210 7.78 2.08 -10.03
C ARG A 210 8.79 3.24 -10.04
N PRO A 211 8.41 4.44 -10.54
CA PRO A 211 9.19 5.64 -10.32
C PRO A 211 9.32 5.95 -8.82
N THR A 212 10.49 6.47 -8.44
CA THR A 212 10.83 6.86 -7.07
C THR A 212 11.64 8.17 -7.09
N SER A 213 11.91 8.72 -5.91
CA SER A 213 12.70 9.95 -5.71
C SER A 213 13.92 9.68 -4.84
N ASN A 214 14.95 10.54 -4.96
CA ASN A 214 16.10 10.54 -4.06
C ASN A 214 15.73 10.88 -2.61
N LYS A 215 14.52 11.40 -2.35
CA LYS A 215 13.96 11.56 -1.00
C LYS A 215 13.58 10.25 -0.32
N ILE A 216 13.36 9.19 -1.11
CA ILE A 216 12.81 7.94 -0.60
C ILE A 216 13.89 7.08 0.02
N VAL A 217 13.69 6.73 1.28
CA VAL A 217 14.57 5.81 2.02
C VAL A 217 13.79 4.57 2.46
N TYR A 218 14.13 3.44 1.86
CA TYR A 218 13.54 2.15 2.22
C TYR A 218 14.15 1.60 3.51
N ILE A 219 13.31 1.39 4.53
CA ILE A 219 13.70 0.90 5.85
C ILE A 219 12.93 -0.39 6.25
N GLY A 220 12.36 -1.10 5.28
CA GLY A 220 11.66 -2.37 5.52
C GLY A 220 12.55 -3.42 6.19
N GLY A 221 12.03 -4.01 7.27
CA GLY A 221 12.75 -4.99 8.08
C GLY A 221 13.46 -4.39 9.29
N LEU A 222 12.92 -3.30 9.86
CA LEU A 222 13.34 -2.80 11.17
C LEU A 222 13.13 -3.80 12.32
N VAL A 223 12.25 -4.79 12.12
CA VAL A 223 11.98 -5.85 13.10
C VAL A 223 13.32 -6.44 13.55
N ASP A 224 13.62 -6.24 14.85
CA ASP A 224 14.90 -6.51 15.46
C ASP A 224 15.42 -7.89 15.03
N ASN A 225 16.46 -7.86 14.18
CA ASN A 225 17.32 -8.96 13.78
C ASN A 225 16.68 -10.34 14.03
N LEU A 226 16.03 -10.93 13.02
CA LEU A 226 15.43 -12.28 13.10
C LEU A 226 16.34 -13.33 13.78
N ALA A 227 17.67 -13.15 13.70
CA ALA A 227 18.66 -13.95 14.44
C ALA A 227 18.58 -13.79 15.98
N THR A 228 18.32 -12.59 16.48
CA THR A 228 18.04 -12.32 17.90
C THR A 228 16.68 -12.90 18.30
N GLU A 229 15.65 -12.80 17.45
CA GLU A 229 14.34 -13.41 17.72
C GLU A 229 14.40 -14.94 17.77
N ALA A 230 15.24 -15.59 16.94
CA ALA A 230 15.50 -17.03 17.02
C ALA A 230 16.04 -17.47 18.40
N ASN A 231 16.74 -16.57 19.10
CA ASN A 231 17.29 -16.81 20.44
C ASN A 231 16.31 -16.48 21.57
N LYS A 232 15.19 -15.80 21.28
CA LYS A 232 14.18 -15.46 22.28
C LYS A 232 13.26 -16.67 22.49
N LYS A 233 12.93 -16.95 23.76
CA LYS A 233 12.15 -18.15 24.12
C LYS A 233 10.74 -18.07 23.52
N LEU A 234 10.44 -19.01 22.61
CA LEU A 234 9.07 -19.38 22.27
C LEU A 234 8.37 -19.95 23.52
N GLU A 235 7.06 -19.80 23.60
CA GLU A 235 6.28 -20.47 24.65
C GLU A 235 6.50 -21.98 24.58
N PRO A 236 6.61 -22.69 25.72
CA PRO A 236 6.92 -24.11 25.75
C PRO A 236 5.97 -24.96 24.89
N LYS A 237 4.69 -24.60 24.84
CA LYS A 237 3.67 -25.28 24.02
C LYS A 237 3.95 -25.12 22.53
N ILE A 238 4.18 -23.89 22.05
CA ILE A 238 4.49 -23.59 20.64
C ILE A 238 5.78 -24.27 20.22
N LYS A 239 6.82 -24.18 21.06
CA LYS A 239 8.11 -24.82 20.82
C LYS A 239 7.94 -26.34 20.64
N LYS A 240 7.21 -26.99 21.54
CA LYS A 240 6.94 -28.43 21.46
C LYS A 240 6.26 -28.82 20.15
N ILE A 241 5.19 -28.11 19.77
CA ILE A 241 4.46 -28.37 18.51
C ILE A 241 5.41 -28.26 17.30
N LEU A 242 6.22 -27.20 17.26
CA LEU A 242 7.16 -26.96 16.16
C LEU A 242 8.30 -27.98 16.11
N ASP A 243 8.86 -28.37 17.25
CA ASP A 243 9.92 -29.37 17.35
C ASP A 243 9.42 -30.77 16.91
N GLU A 244 8.20 -31.12 17.28
CA GLU A 244 7.57 -32.42 16.97
C GLU A 244 6.96 -32.48 15.55
N ALA A 245 6.86 -31.35 14.84
CA ALA A 245 6.31 -31.25 13.50
C ALA A 245 7.27 -31.80 12.41
N VAL A 246 7.42 -33.13 12.35
CA VAL A 246 8.36 -33.82 11.44
C VAL A 246 8.09 -33.52 9.96
N GLU A 247 6.83 -33.57 9.52
CA GLU A 247 6.45 -33.22 8.14
C GLU A 247 6.35 -31.69 7.93
N GLY A 248 6.40 -30.94 9.02
CA GLY A 248 6.43 -29.48 9.04
C GLY A 248 5.19 -28.86 9.66
N ALA A 249 5.27 -27.56 9.84
CA ALA A 249 4.21 -26.73 10.39
C ALA A 249 3.84 -25.58 9.44
N VAL A 250 2.60 -25.11 9.57
CA VAL A 250 2.07 -23.93 8.88
C VAL A 250 1.57 -22.95 9.95
N LEU A 251 2.00 -21.70 9.84
CA LEU A 251 1.48 -20.61 10.66
C LEU A 251 0.28 -19.99 9.95
N PHE A 252 -0.78 -19.65 10.67
CA PHE A 252 -1.92 -18.91 10.17
C PHE A 252 -2.24 -17.72 11.07
N SER A 253 -2.15 -16.50 10.52
CA SER A 253 -2.48 -15.26 11.24
C SER A 253 -3.01 -14.17 10.30
N PHE A 254 -4.20 -13.63 10.62
CA PHE A 254 -4.75 -12.41 10.00
C PHE A 254 -4.20 -11.11 10.61
N GLY A 255 -3.17 -11.19 11.45
CA GLY A 255 -2.56 -10.03 12.11
C GLY A 255 -3.31 -9.59 13.37
N SER A 256 -3.04 -8.36 13.80
CA SER A 256 -3.56 -7.79 15.05
C SER A 256 -4.75 -6.86 14.86
N ILE A 257 -5.06 -6.46 13.62
CA ILE A 257 -6.14 -5.51 13.31
C ILE A 257 -7.42 -6.25 12.89
N ALA A 258 -7.29 -7.36 12.17
CA ALA A 258 -8.44 -8.15 11.77
C ALA A 258 -9.10 -8.81 12.99
N ASP A 259 -10.37 -8.50 13.21
CA ASP A 259 -11.20 -9.05 14.28
C ASP A 259 -11.78 -10.41 13.85
N THR A 260 -11.18 -11.49 14.35
CA THR A 260 -11.56 -12.86 13.99
C THR A 260 -12.90 -13.27 14.59
N THR A 261 -13.52 -12.46 15.46
CA THR A 261 -14.90 -12.69 15.92
C THR A 261 -15.92 -12.48 14.81
N LYS A 262 -15.51 -11.78 13.74
CA LYS A 262 -16.33 -11.51 12.56
C LYS A 262 -16.21 -12.56 11.46
N LEU A 263 -15.32 -13.54 11.62
CA LEU A 263 -15.26 -14.69 10.73
C LEU A 263 -16.58 -15.44 10.78
N ASN A 264 -17.20 -15.66 9.63
CA ASN A 264 -18.39 -16.49 9.60
C ASN A 264 -18.04 -17.97 9.81
N LEU A 265 -19.04 -18.73 10.27
CA LEU A 265 -18.88 -20.16 10.54
C LEU A 265 -18.45 -20.96 9.29
N LYS A 266 -18.93 -20.59 8.09
CA LYS A 266 -18.60 -21.30 6.84
C LYS A 266 -17.11 -21.21 6.49
N ILE A 267 -16.50 -20.04 6.68
CA ILE A 267 -15.07 -19.82 6.45
C ILE A 267 -14.27 -20.68 7.41
N ILE A 268 -14.62 -20.67 8.70
CA ILE A 268 -13.92 -21.47 9.72
C ILE A 268 -14.08 -22.96 9.43
N GLU A 269 -15.29 -23.43 9.09
CA GLU A 269 -15.53 -24.82 8.69
C GLU A 269 -14.70 -25.21 7.45
N GLY A 270 -14.66 -24.36 6.43
CA GLY A 270 -13.86 -24.58 5.22
C GLY A 270 -12.37 -24.70 5.54
N ILE A 271 -11.86 -23.82 6.41
CA ILE A 271 -10.48 -23.85 6.88
C ILE A 271 -10.18 -25.15 7.65
N VAL A 272 -11.02 -25.50 8.62
CA VAL A 272 -10.84 -26.70 9.45
C VAL A 272 -10.88 -27.97 8.60
N LYS A 273 -11.82 -28.07 7.65
CA LYS A 273 -11.89 -29.18 6.71
C LYS A 273 -10.65 -29.26 5.81
N GLY A 274 -10.16 -28.12 5.30
CA GLY A 274 -8.93 -28.05 4.52
C GLY A 274 -7.70 -28.52 5.30
N PHE A 275 -7.54 -28.07 6.54
CA PHE A 275 -6.43 -28.49 7.42
C PHE A 275 -6.49 -29.97 7.79
N ARG A 276 -7.68 -30.52 7.96
CA ARG A 276 -7.89 -31.94 8.26
C ARG A 276 -7.37 -32.87 7.16
N ARG A 277 -7.27 -32.38 5.91
CA ARG A 277 -6.70 -33.14 4.78
C ARG A 277 -5.17 -33.29 4.86
N PHE A 278 -4.50 -32.63 5.80
CA PHE A 278 -3.06 -32.73 6.04
C PHE A 278 -2.77 -33.21 7.47
N PRO A 279 -3.11 -34.46 7.83
CA PRO A 279 -3.07 -34.94 9.22
C PRO A 279 -1.66 -34.89 9.85
N ASN A 280 -0.60 -34.89 9.04
CA ASN A 280 0.79 -34.89 9.50
C ASN A 280 1.39 -33.47 9.60
N ILE A 281 0.73 -32.45 9.05
CA ILE A 281 1.16 -31.04 9.14
C ILE A 281 0.52 -30.40 10.35
N GLN A 282 1.32 -29.70 11.16
CA GLN A 282 0.83 -28.97 12.33
C GLN A 282 0.43 -27.54 11.94
N PHE A 283 -0.80 -27.14 12.26
CA PHE A 283 -1.32 -25.80 11.99
C PHE A 283 -1.34 -24.98 13.29
N ILE A 284 -0.60 -23.87 13.30
CA ILE A 284 -0.57 -22.92 14.41
C ILE A 284 -1.42 -21.73 14.00
N TRP A 285 -2.58 -21.53 14.63
CA TRP A 285 -3.58 -20.57 14.19
C TRP A 285 -3.84 -19.50 15.25
N LYS A 286 -3.52 -18.24 14.92
CA LYS A 286 -3.88 -17.08 15.75
C LYS A 286 -5.36 -16.74 15.56
N LEU A 287 -6.11 -16.72 16.66
CA LEU A 287 -7.53 -16.34 16.72
C LEU A 287 -7.79 -15.55 18.00
N ASP A 288 -8.77 -14.67 18.01
CA ASP A 288 -9.13 -13.94 19.23
C ASP A 288 -9.77 -14.90 20.25
N SER A 289 -9.60 -14.60 21.54
CA SER A 289 -10.06 -15.46 22.64
C SER A 289 -11.53 -15.88 22.53
N GLU A 290 -12.39 -14.96 22.09
CA GLU A 290 -13.82 -15.21 21.91
C GLU A 290 -14.08 -16.21 20.79
N THR A 291 -13.41 -16.08 19.64
CA THR A 291 -13.51 -17.04 18.53
C THR A 291 -13.03 -18.43 18.94
N ILE A 292 -11.93 -18.52 19.71
CA ILE A 292 -11.42 -19.81 20.22
C ILE A 292 -12.47 -20.51 21.08
N LYS A 293 -13.14 -19.78 21.97
CA LYS A 293 -14.20 -20.33 22.84
C LYS A 293 -15.41 -20.77 22.01
N ASN A 294 -15.90 -19.91 21.13
CA ASN A 294 -17.12 -20.14 20.36
C ASN A 294 -16.97 -21.28 19.34
N MET A 295 -15.76 -21.53 18.85
CA MET A 295 -15.47 -22.52 17.79
C MET A 295 -14.78 -23.77 18.33
N SER A 296 -14.70 -23.94 19.66
CA SER A 296 -14.00 -25.04 20.30
C SER A 296 -14.55 -26.41 19.89
N GLU A 297 -15.88 -26.56 19.74
CA GLU A 297 -16.50 -27.82 19.34
C GLU A 297 -16.14 -28.23 17.91
N LEU A 298 -15.89 -27.26 17.03
CA LEU A 298 -15.51 -27.47 15.64
C LEU A 298 -14.01 -27.78 15.48
N ILE A 299 -13.15 -27.06 16.23
CA ILE A 299 -11.70 -27.11 16.07
C ILE A 299 -11.06 -28.22 16.91
N SER A 300 -11.47 -28.38 18.18
CA SER A 300 -10.81 -29.31 19.13
C SER A 300 -10.78 -30.78 18.70
N PRO A 301 -11.76 -31.32 17.94
CA PRO A 301 -11.69 -32.69 17.43
C PRO A 301 -10.56 -32.94 16.41
N VAL A 302 -9.92 -31.88 15.88
CA VAL A 302 -8.88 -31.98 14.85
C VAL A 302 -7.51 -31.78 15.49
N SER A 303 -6.79 -32.90 15.70
CA SER A 303 -5.58 -32.95 16.53
C SER A 303 -4.38 -32.16 16.01
N ASN A 304 -4.36 -31.84 14.72
CA ASN A 304 -3.26 -31.12 14.07
C ASN A 304 -3.51 -29.60 13.98
N ILE A 305 -4.58 -29.08 14.60
CA ILE A 305 -4.87 -27.64 14.67
C ILE A 305 -4.65 -27.14 16.11
N HIS A 306 -3.82 -26.11 16.26
CA HIS A 306 -3.46 -25.52 17.55
C HIS A 306 -3.78 -24.02 17.55
N THR A 307 -4.74 -23.60 18.36
CA THR A 307 -5.19 -22.20 18.42
C THR A 307 -4.51 -21.42 19.55
N PHE A 308 -4.23 -20.14 19.28
CA PHE A 308 -3.57 -19.22 20.22
C PHE A 308 -4.15 -17.80 20.08
N GLU A 309 -4.27 -17.08 21.18
CA GLU A 309 -4.66 -15.65 21.15
C GLU A 309 -3.53 -14.75 20.68
N TRP A 310 -2.31 -15.04 21.14
CA TRP A 310 -1.12 -14.28 20.85
C TRP A 310 0.02 -15.20 20.44
N LEU A 311 0.84 -14.74 19.49
CA LEU A 311 1.98 -15.48 18.97
C LEU A 311 3.17 -14.53 18.80
N ARG A 312 4.36 -15.02 19.14
CA ARG A 312 5.61 -14.39 18.75
C ARG A 312 5.96 -14.73 17.30
N GLN A 313 5.22 -14.16 16.35
CA GLN A 313 5.29 -14.47 14.91
C GLN A 313 6.72 -14.50 14.34
N PRO A 314 7.60 -13.50 14.57
CA PRO A 314 8.97 -13.53 14.05
C PRO A 314 9.78 -14.76 14.51
N ALA A 315 9.60 -15.21 15.75
CA ALA A 315 10.30 -16.38 16.29
C ALA A 315 9.78 -17.70 15.71
N ILE A 316 8.49 -17.77 15.35
CA ILE A 316 7.91 -18.92 14.64
C ILE A 316 8.40 -18.96 13.19
N LEU A 317 8.43 -17.80 12.51
CA LEU A 317 8.84 -17.69 11.11
C LEU A 317 10.27 -18.20 10.85
N VAL A 318 11.17 -18.05 11.81
CA VAL A 318 12.55 -18.53 11.70
C VAL A 318 12.74 -19.99 12.11
N HIS A 319 11.70 -20.68 12.55
CA HIS A 319 11.79 -22.07 12.98
C HIS A 319 12.03 -23.00 11.78
N PRO A 320 12.98 -23.96 11.84
CA PRO A 320 13.35 -24.80 10.70
C PRO A 320 12.22 -25.70 10.17
N ASN A 321 11.30 -26.12 11.05
CA ASN A 321 10.16 -26.95 10.68
C ASN A 321 8.98 -26.15 10.09
N LEU A 322 9.03 -24.81 10.11
CA LEU A 322 7.97 -24.00 9.49
C LEU A 322 8.12 -24.00 7.96
N LYS A 323 7.07 -24.47 7.27
CA LYS A 323 7.06 -24.63 5.81
C LYS A 323 6.42 -23.46 5.09
N ALA A 324 5.33 -22.92 5.63
CA ALA A 324 4.56 -21.85 5.01
C ALA A 324 3.86 -20.95 6.04
N PHE A 325 3.42 -19.79 5.57
CA PHE A 325 2.66 -18.83 6.35
C PHE A 325 1.39 -18.41 5.61
N ILE A 326 0.23 -18.74 6.18
CA ILE A 326 -1.06 -18.20 5.74
C ILE A 326 -1.27 -16.86 6.44
N THR A 327 -1.47 -15.79 5.68
CA THR A 327 -1.63 -14.46 6.26
C THR A 327 -2.52 -13.53 5.45
N HIS A 328 -3.07 -12.52 6.12
CA HIS A 328 -3.71 -11.37 5.46
C HIS A 328 -2.77 -10.51 4.61
N CYS A 329 -1.46 -10.80 4.54
CA CYS A 329 -0.47 -10.01 3.80
C CYS A 329 -0.30 -8.55 4.26
N GLY A 330 -0.51 -8.23 5.54
CA GLY A 330 -0.07 -6.93 6.06
C GLY A 330 1.45 -6.71 5.88
N GLN A 331 1.88 -5.46 5.70
CA GLN A 331 3.27 -5.14 5.31
C GLN A 331 4.35 -5.76 6.21
N ASN A 332 4.13 -5.77 7.53
CA ASN A 332 5.05 -6.42 8.48
C ASN A 332 5.11 -7.93 8.28
N SER A 333 3.95 -8.60 8.16
CA SER A 333 3.87 -10.04 7.91
C SER A 333 4.57 -10.44 6.61
N LEU A 334 4.36 -9.69 5.53
CA LEU A 334 5.06 -9.90 4.27
C LEU A 334 6.57 -9.77 4.48
N THR A 335 7.02 -8.65 5.05
CA THR A 335 8.43 -8.35 5.27
C THR A 335 9.10 -9.43 6.12
N GLU A 336 8.52 -9.81 7.26
CA GLU A 336 9.05 -10.85 8.15
C GLU A 336 9.17 -12.20 7.44
N SER A 337 8.15 -12.60 6.67
CA SER A 337 8.17 -13.85 5.91
C SER A 337 9.26 -13.86 4.85
N VAL A 338 9.44 -12.75 4.13
CA VAL A 338 10.50 -12.60 3.12
C VAL A 338 11.88 -12.67 3.78
N TYR A 339 12.10 -11.98 4.91
CA TYR A 339 13.35 -12.07 5.64
C TYR A 339 13.60 -13.48 6.21
N ALA A 340 12.56 -14.20 6.64
CA ALA A 340 12.64 -15.59 7.10
C ALA A 340 12.87 -16.59 5.96
N GLY A 341 12.52 -16.23 4.72
CA GLY A 341 12.56 -17.14 3.57
C GLY A 341 11.43 -18.17 3.61
N VAL A 342 10.26 -17.76 4.12
CA VAL A 342 9.07 -18.59 4.25
C VAL A 342 8.06 -18.17 3.16
N PRO A 343 7.53 -19.12 2.36
CA PRO A 343 6.51 -18.83 1.37
C PRO A 343 5.13 -18.54 2.01
N ILE A 344 4.30 -17.78 1.28
CA ILE A 344 3.04 -17.21 1.79
C ILE A 344 1.83 -17.78 1.04
N ILE A 345 0.73 -18.03 1.76
CA ILE A 345 -0.62 -18.04 1.21
C ILE A 345 -1.32 -16.77 1.69
N GLY A 346 -1.55 -15.83 0.77
CA GLY A 346 -2.14 -14.54 1.04
C GLY A 346 -3.66 -14.58 0.98
N ILE A 347 -4.33 -14.11 2.04
CA ILE A 347 -5.78 -13.92 2.11
C ILE A 347 -6.05 -12.45 2.47
N PRO A 348 -5.79 -11.51 1.55
CA PRO A 348 -5.91 -10.09 1.84
C PRO A 348 -7.36 -9.69 2.11
N LEU A 349 -7.54 -8.75 3.02
CA LEU A 349 -8.85 -8.31 3.49
C LEU A 349 -9.10 -6.84 3.14
N PHE A 350 -8.12 -5.95 3.32
CA PHE A 350 -8.28 -4.52 3.06
C PHE A 350 -6.92 -3.80 2.91
N GLY A 351 -6.95 -2.55 2.43
CA GLY A 351 -5.77 -1.67 2.45
C GLY A 351 -4.64 -2.13 1.53
N ASP A 352 -3.41 -2.04 2.01
CA ASP A 352 -2.17 -2.44 1.31
C ASP A 352 -2.05 -3.97 1.11
N GLN A 353 -2.88 -4.76 1.78
CA GLN A 353 -2.81 -6.22 1.78
C GLN A 353 -2.95 -6.83 0.39
N PHE A 354 -3.80 -6.27 -0.47
CA PHE A 354 -3.97 -6.74 -1.85
C PHE A 354 -2.71 -6.54 -2.68
N TYR A 355 -2.10 -5.35 -2.57
CA TYR A 355 -0.83 -5.06 -3.21
C TYR A 355 0.29 -6.00 -2.71
N ASN A 356 0.36 -6.22 -1.40
CA ASN A 356 1.35 -7.09 -0.77
C ASN A 356 1.19 -8.57 -1.17
N ALA A 357 -0.06 -9.04 -1.31
CA ALA A 357 -0.35 -10.37 -1.82
C ALA A 357 0.12 -10.50 -3.28
N ASP A 358 -0.16 -9.51 -4.12
CA ASP A 358 0.32 -9.50 -5.51
C ASP A 358 1.85 -9.46 -5.59
N VAL A 359 2.52 -8.74 -4.70
CA VAL A 359 3.98 -8.78 -4.55
C VAL A 359 4.47 -10.20 -4.29
N ALA A 360 3.86 -10.91 -3.33
CA ALA A 360 4.24 -12.28 -2.99
C ALA A 360 4.11 -13.24 -4.18
N VAL A 361 3.02 -13.11 -4.95
CA VAL A 361 2.80 -13.94 -6.15
C VAL A 361 3.75 -13.53 -7.29
N THR A 362 4.00 -12.24 -7.51
CA THR A 362 4.92 -11.72 -8.55
C THR A 362 6.33 -12.29 -8.37
N HIS A 363 6.80 -12.34 -7.12
CA HIS A 363 8.11 -12.90 -6.80
C HIS A 363 8.13 -14.44 -6.77
N GLY A 364 6.99 -15.09 -7.03
CA GLY A 364 6.85 -16.54 -6.99
C GLY A 364 7.12 -17.11 -5.60
N ILE A 365 6.84 -16.34 -4.54
CA ILE A 365 7.01 -16.75 -3.14
C ILE A 365 5.69 -17.06 -2.45
N GLY A 366 4.56 -16.91 -3.15
CA GLY A 366 3.27 -17.19 -2.57
C GLY A 366 2.15 -17.42 -3.56
N LEU A 367 1.01 -17.81 -3.00
CA LEU A 367 -0.29 -17.87 -3.66
C LEU A 367 -1.23 -16.85 -3.00
N GLN A 368 -2.32 -16.53 -3.69
CA GLN A 368 -3.37 -15.68 -3.16
C GLN A 368 -4.71 -16.42 -3.22
N ILE A 369 -5.54 -16.25 -2.20
CA ILE A 369 -6.93 -16.71 -2.13
C ILE A 369 -7.80 -15.51 -1.81
N ASP A 370 -8.90 -15.33 -2.53
CA ASP A 370 -9.91 -14.34 -2.16
C ASP A 370 -10.69 -14.84 -0.94
N VAL A 371 -10.90 -13.99 0.06
CA VAL A 371 -11.62 -14.38 1.28
C VAL A 371 -13.05 -14.88 0.98
N ASN A 372 -13.68 -14.37 -0.08
CA ASN A 372 -15.03 -14.79 -0.49
C ASN A 372 -15.04 -16.20 -1.09
N GLU A 373 -13.93 -16.66 -1.66
CA GLU A 373 -13.77 -18.05 -2.11
C GLU A 373 -13.80 -19.03 -0.92
N LEU A 374 -13.37 -18.58 0.27
CA LEU A 374 -13.43 -19.37 1.50
C LEU A 374 -14.83 -19.35 2.16
N ASN A 375 -15.75 -18.54 1.67
CA ASN A 375 -17.14 -18.50 2.15
C ASN A 375 -18.08 -19.43 1.33
N GLY A 376 -17.60 -19.97 0.21
CA GLY A 376 -18.35 -20.84 -0.69
C GLY A 376 -18.30 -22.33 -0.33
N PRO A 377 -19.10 -23.18 -1.01
CA PRO A 377 -19.09 -24.64 -0.81
C PRO A 377 -17.74 -25.29 -1.17
N ASN A 378 -16.88 -24.59 -1.93
CA ASN A 378 -15.58 -25.08 -2.38
C ASN A 378 -14.41 -24.66 -1.46
N ALA A 379 -14.68 -23.97 -0.35
CA ALA A 379 -13.65 -23.43 0.54
C ALA A 379 -12.57 -24.46 0.95
N GLU A 380 -13.01 -25.68 1.26
CA GLU A 380 -12.13 -26.81 1.60
C GLU A 380 -11.15 -27.12 0.46
N ASN A 381 -11.64 -27.24 -0.77
CA ASN A 381 -10.82 -27.60 -1.93
C ASN A 381 -9.86 -26.47 -2.30
N ILE A 382 -10.31 -25.23 -2.24
CA ILE A 382 -9.47 -24.06 -2.56
C ILE A 382 -8.30 -23.96 -1.60
N LEU A 383 -8.56 -24.08 -0.29
CA LEU A 383 -7.49 -24.08 0.70
C LEU A 383 -6.59 -25.30 0.57
N PHE A 384 -7.16 -26.48 0.31
CA PHE A 384 -6.39 -27.71 0.10
C PHE A 384 -5.42 -27.57 -1.08
N GLU A 385 -5.90 -27.10 -2.24
CA GLU A 385 -5.07 -26.93 -3.44
C GLU A 385 -3.96 -25.92 -3.21
N ALA A 386 -4.25 -24.79 -2.55
CA ALA A 386 -3.24 -23.79 -2.22
C ALA A 386 -2.15 -24.34 -1.28
N LEU A 387 -2.55 -25.05 -0.23
CA LEU A 387 -1.62 -25.71 0.71
C LEU A 387 -0.81 -26.79 0.02
N GLU A 388 -1.45 -27.64 -0.78
CA GLU A 388 -0.79 -28.72 -1.51
C GLU A 388 0.31 -28.17 -2.42
N ARG A 389 -0.01 -27.11 -3.18
CA ARG A 389 0.95 -26.45 -4.07
C ARG A 389 2.10 -25.81 -3.30
N ILE A 390 1.81 -24.98 -2.29
CA ILE A 390 2.86 -24.30 -1.49
C ILE A 390 3.77 -25.29 -0.78
N LEU A 391 3.25 -26.42 -0.29
CA LEU A 391 4.02 -27.42 0.45
C LEU A 391 4.82 -28.35 -0.47
N LYS A 392 4.30 -28.68 -1.67
CA LYS A 392 4.94 -29.62 -2.60
C LYS A 392 5.83 -28.96 -3.65
N GLU A 393 5.46 -27.80 -4.18
CA GLU A 393 6.21 -27.14 -5.23
C GLU A 393 7.45 -26.43 -4.63
N PRO A 394 8.68 -26.90 -4.93
CA PRO A 394 9.89 -26.38 -4.27
C PRO A 394 10.22 -24.94 -4.66
N LEU A 395 9.70 -24.46 -5.80
CA LEU A 395 9.98 -23.12 -6.33
C LEU A 395 9.59 -22.01 -5.36
N PHE A 396 8.45 -22.14 -4.66
CA PHE A 396 8.02 -21.13 -3.69
C PHE A 396 9.05 -20.93 -2.57
N ARG A 397 9.53 -22.04 -1.99
CA ARG A 397 10.56 -22.01 -0.93
C ARG A 397 11.90 -21.52 -1.47
N GLN A 398 12.31 -21.97 -2.66
CA GLN A 398 13.56 -21.54 -3.29
C GLN A 398 13.57 -20.03 -3.56
N ASN A 399 12.50 -19.49 -4.15
CA ASN A 399 12.36 -18.06 -4.40
C ASN A 399 12.36 -17.25 -3.10
N ALA A 400 11.64 -17.72 -2.07
CA ALA A 400 11.61 -17.07 -0.78
C ALA A 400 13.00 -17.04 -0.12
N GLN A 401 13.76 -18.13 -0.21
CA GLN A 401 15.14 -18.21 0.30
C GLN A 401 16.11 -17.34 -0.49
N ILE A 402 15.98 -17.26 -1.82
CA ILE A 402 16.78 -16.36 -2.66
C ILE A 402 16.53 -14.91 -2.26
N LEU A 403 15.26 -14.52 -2.09
CA LEU A 403 14.89 -13.17 -1.71
C LEU A 403 15.36 -12.84 -0.28
N SER A 404 15.17 -13.77 0.67
CA SER A 404 15.73 -13.68 2.03
C SER A 404 17.24 -13.46 2.01
N LYS A 405 17.97 -14.21 1.17
CA LYS A 405 19.42 -14.08 1.00
C LYS A 405 19.79 -12.70 0.44
N LYS A 406 19.07 -12.19 -0.57
CA LYS A 406 19.27 -10.82 -1.09
C LYS A 406 19.12 -9.80 0.03
N LEU A 407 18.04 -9.86 0.83
CA LEU A 407 17.80 -8.93 1.93
C LEU A 407 18.88 -8.99 3.02
N LYS A 408 19.26 -10.20 3.43
CA LYS A 408 20.30 -10.40 4.45
C LYS A 408 21.68 -9.91 4.02
N LEU A 409 21.99 -10.03 2.73
CA LEU A 409 23.25 -9.57 2.11
C LEU A 409 23.23 -8.11 1.66
N THR A 410 22.13 -7.37 1.87
CA THR A 410 22.14 -5.93 1.59
C THR A 410 23.21 -5.22 2.42
N PRO A 411 23.97 -4.26 1.84
CA PRO A 411 25.11 -3.66 2.51
C PRO A 411 24.77 -2.93 3.81
N PHE A 412 23.62 -2.25 3.85
CA PHE A 412 23.19 -1.46 5.00
C PHE A 412 21.97 -2.09 5.65
N LYS A 413 22.04 -2.32 6.96
CA LYS A 413 20.89 -2.81 7.73
C LYS A 413 19.81 -1.72 7.84
N PRO A 414 18.51 -2.07 7.84
CA PRO A 414 17.44 -1.07 7.90
C PRO A 414 17.53 -0.09 9.08
N LYS A 415 17.86 -0.59 10.27
CA LYS A 415 18.04 0.23 11.48
C LYS A 415 19.20 1.22 11.35
N GLU A 416 20.34 0.74 10.86
CA GLU A 416 21.52 1.59 10.62
C GLU A 416 21.22 2.65 9.57
N ARG A 417 20.54 2.27 8.48
CA ARG A 417 20.11 3.19 7.43
C ARG A 417 19.19 4.28 7.98
N LEU A 418 18.18 3.91 8.76
CA LEU A 418 17.27 4.86 9.40
C LEU A 418 18.04 5.87 10.25
N VAL A 419 18.87 5.39 11.19
CA VAL A 419 19.62 6.26 12.10
C VAL A 419 20.53 7.22 11.32
N LYS A 420 21.32 6.71 10.37
CA LYS A 420 22.26 7.55 9.59
C LYS A 420 21.55 8.62 8.76
N TRP A 421 20.40 8.30 8.16
CA TRP A 421 19.63 9.28 7.38
C TRP A 421 18.95 10.32 8.27
N VAL A 422 18.46 9.91 9.44
CA VAL A 422 17.90 10.85 10.44
C VAL A 422 18.99 11.79 10.95
N GLU A 423 20.17 11.28 11.31
CA GLU A 423 21.32 12.09 11.73
C GLU A 423 21.77 13.04 10.63
N PHE A 424 21.84 12.55 9.37
CA PHE A 424 22.17 13.38 8.22
C PHE A 424 21.16 14.53 8.01
N ALA A 425 19.86 14.24 8.08
CA ALA A 425 18.84 15.28 7.93
C ALA A 425 18.76 16.23 9.13
N ALA A 426 19.19 15.78 10.32
CA ALA A 426 19.31 16.66 11.48
C ALA A 426 20.46 17.67 11.32
N GLU A 427 21.52 17.30 10.61
CA GLU A 427 22.63 18.21 10.26
C GLU A 427 22.25 19.17 9.12
N PHE A 428 21.50 18.68 8.12
CA PHE A 428 21.06 19.44 6.95
C PHE A 428 19.53 19.51 6.91
N ASP A 429 18.98 20.52 7.59
CA ASP A 429 17.53 20.69 7.77
C ASP A 429 16.76 20.87 6.45
N ASP A 430 17.34 21.58 5.47
CA ASP A 430 16.80 21.72 4.11
C ASP A 430 17.53 20.78 3.13
N LEU A 431 16.76 19.90 2.47
CA LEU A 431 17.22 19.02 1.38
C LEU A 431 16.38 19.23 0.12
N SER A 432 15.99 20.47 -0.16
CA SER A 432 15.13 20.80 -1.29
C SER A 432 15.76 20.57 -2.67
N GLU A 433 17.07 20.34 -2.77
CA GLU A 433 17.70 19.82 -3.99
C GLU A 433 17.21 18.42 -4.39
N LEU A 434 16.57 17.69 -3.46
CA LEU A 434 15.94 16.40 -3.72
C LEU A 434 14.47 16.53 -4.15
N ASP A 435 13.91 17.74 -4.14
CA ASP A 435 12.54 18.02 -4.56
C ASP A 435 12.37 17.76 -6.06
N MET A 436 11.32 17.03 -6.43
CA MET A 436 10.92 16.94 -7.84
C MET A 436 10.02 18.12 -8.22
N PRO A 437 10.08 18.61 -9.47
CA PRO A 437 9.16 19.62 -9.94
C PRO A 437 7.74 19.08 -9.94
N GLY A 438 6.82 19.82 -9.31
CA GLY A 438 5.42 19.43 -9.20
C GLY A 438 4.54 19.98 -10.33
N ASP A 439 3.32 19.47 -10.42
CA ASP A 439 2.30 19.93 -11.37
C ASP A 439 1.84 21.39 -11.14
N ARG A 440 1.95 21.91 -9.91
CA ARG A 440 1.66 23.32 -9.60
C ARG A 440 2.78 24.27 -10.01
N GLU A 441 4.04 23.81 -10.02
CA GLU A 441 5.20 24.63 -10.40
C GLU A 441 5.31 24.75 -11.92
N LEU A 442 5.17 23.62 -12.61
CA LEU A 442 5.24 23.57 -14.06
C LEU A 442 3.90 23.87 -14.74
N ASN A 443 2.78 23.89 -14.01
CA ASN A 443 1.41 23.79 -14.54
C ASN A 443 1.16 22.40 -15.15
N TRP A 444 -0.02 21.81 -14.88
CA TRP A 444 -0.40 20.48 -15.38
C TRP A 444 -0.29 20.33 -16.90
N PHE A 445 -0.54 21.40 -17.66
CA PHE A 445 -0.50 21.39 -19.12
C PHE A 445 0.93 21.15 -19.66
N ILE A 446 1.94 21.65 -18.96
CA ILE A 446 3.36 21.45 -19.28
C ILE A 446 3.87 20.17 -18.61
N TYR A 447 3.49 19.90 -17.36
CA TYR A 447 3.93 18.73 -16.59
C TYR A 447 3.63 17.41 -17.32
N TYR A 448 2.44 17.28 -17.92
CA TYR A 448 2.06 16.12 -18.74
C TYR A 448 2.41 16.27 -20.23
N SER A 449 3.18 17.30 -20.60
CA SER A 449 3.59 17.61 -21.98
C SER A 449 2.42 17.75 -22.96
N VAL A 450 1.26 18.20 -22.46
CA VAL A 450 0.04 18.37 -23.27
C VAL A 450 0.23 19.52 -24.26
N ASP A 451 1.01 20.53 -23.90
CA ASP A 451 1.47 21.60 -24.78
C ASP A 451 2.20 21.06 -26.03
N VAL A 452 3.18 20.18 -25.83
CA VAL A 452 3.98 19.58 -26.90
C VAL A 452 3.14 18.63 -27.76
N ILE A 453 2.31 17.79 -27.13
CA ILE A 453 1.40 16.88 -27.84
C ILE A 453 0.41 17.68 -28.70
N THR A 454 -0.19 18.72 -28.13
CA THR A 454 -1.14 19.60 -28.83
C THR A 454 -0.47 20.28 -30.03
N PHE A 455 0.71 20.86 -29.84
CA PHE A 455 1.49 21.46 -30.92
C PHE A 455 1.80 20.45 -32.03
N SER A 456 2.21 19.23 -31.65
CA SER A 456 2.54 18.14 -32.60
C SER A 456 1.34 17.70 -33.43
N ILE A 457 0.15 17.58 -32.83
CA ILE A 457 -1.11 17.24 -33.53
C ILE A 457 -1.49 18.34 -34.51
N VAL A 458 -1.45 19.61 -34.09
CA VAL A 458 -1.76 20.75 -34.95
C VAL A 458 -0.77 20.84 -36.12
N TYR A 459 0.52 20.66 -35.85
CA TYR A 459 1.56 20.66 -36.88
C TYR A 459 1.35 19.54 -37.92
N LEU A 460 1.06 18.32 -37.46
CA LEU A 460 0.76 17.18 -38.35
C LEU A 460 -0.51 17.45 -39.18
N ALA A 461 -1.56 17.99 -38.58
CA ALA A 461 -2.79 18.34 -39.30
C ALA A 461 -2.53 19.38 -40.40
N VAL A 462 -1.70 20.40 -40.14
CA VAL A 462 -1.30 21.39 -41.15
C VAL A 462 -0.55 20.73 -42.31
N ILE A 463 0.41 19.84 -42.03
CA ILE A 463 1.15 19.09 -43.07
C ILE A 463 0.18 18.27 -43.92
N LEU A 464 -0.74 17.53 -43.29
CA LEU A 464 -1.72 16.70 -43.99
C LEU A 464 -2.65 17.54 -44.88
N VAL A 465 -3.08 18.71 -44.41
CA VAL A 465 -3.91 19.64 -45.21
C VAL A 465 -3.12 20.21 -46.39
N VAL A 466 -1.87 20.60 -46.19
CA VAL A 466 -0.99 21.10 -47.28
C VAL A 466 -0.75 20.00 -48.31
N PHE A 467 -0.41 18.79 -47.87
CA PHE A 467 -0.21 17.63 -48.73
C PHE A 467 -1.48 17.26 -49.50
N TRP A 468 -2.64 17.27 -48.85
CA TRP A 468 -3.93 17.03 -49.50
C TRP A 468 -4.27 18.10 -50.54
N LYS A 469 -4.05 19.38 -50.25
CA LYS A 469 -4.23 20.46 -51.22
C LYS A 469 -3.27 20.33 -52.41
N PHE A 470 -2.01 19.97 -52.14
CA PHE A 470 -0.99 19.78 -53.17
C PHE A 470 -1.29 18.59 -54.09
N THR A 471 -1.65 17.44 -53.52
CA THR A 471 -2.05 16.25 -54.29
C THR A 471 -3.33 16.51 -55.09
N LYS A 472 -4.35 17.16 -54.50
CA LYS A 472 -5.54 17.60 -55.22
C LYS A 472 -5.19 18.54 -56.39
N TRP A 473 -4.27 19.48 -56.17
CA TRP A 473 -3.80 20.40 -57.21
C TRP A 473 -3.09 19.65 -58.35
N ILE A 474 -2.19 18.70 -58.04
CA ILE A 474 -1.55 17.83 -59.04
C ILE A 474 -2.59 17.03 -59.81
N LEU A 475 -3.55 16.39 -59.13
CA LEU A 475 -4.59 15.58 -59.76
C LEU A 475 -5.47 16.42 -60.70
N ILE A 476 -5.85 17.64 -60.28
CA ILE A 476 -6.59 18.58 -61.14
C ILE A 476 -5.75 18.96 -62.37
N LYS A 477 -4.47 19.27 -62.20
CA LYS A 477 -3.56 19.61 -63.31
C LYS A 477 -3.36 18.43 -64.26
N PHE A 478 -3.15 17.23 -63.73
CA PHE A 478 -3.01 16.00 -64.51
C PHE A 478 -4.29 15.68 -65.27
N TRP A 479 -5.46 15.85 -64.65
CA TRP A 479 -6.76 15.70 -65.32
C TRP A 479 -6.99 16.74 -66.41
N GLN A 480 -6.60 18.00 -66.19
CA GLN A 480 -6.64 19.05 -67.22
C GLN A 480 -5.73 18.74 -68.43
N ILE A 481 -4.59 18.07 -68.20
CA ILE A 481 -3.67 17.63 -69.26
C ILE A 481 -4.24 16.42 -70.02
N LEU A 482 -4.84 15.46 -69.33
CA LEU A 482 -5.40 14.24 -69.94
C LEU A 482 -6.77 14.44 -70.63
N CYS A 483 -7.56 15.41 -70.17
CA CYS A 483 -8.84 15.78 -70.77
C CYS A 483 -8.84 17.25 -71.23
N PRO A 484 -8.09 17.62 -72.28
CA PRO A 484 -8.18 18.95 -72.85
C PRO A 484 -9.61 19.16 -73.40
N ARG A 485 -10.30 20.18 -72.89
CA ARG A 485 -11.61 20.62 -73.42
C ARG A 485 -11.46 21.12 -74.86
N ASN A 486 -11.49 20.22 -75.84
CA ASN A 486 -11.75 20.53 -77.24
C ASN A 486 -13.13 19.98 -77.61
N ILE A 487 -14.19 20.72 -77.23
CA ILE A 487 -15.49 20.64 -77.87
C ILE A 487 -15.85 22.06 -78.29
N ARG A 488 -15.42 22.43 -79.51
CA ARG A 488 -15.93 23.58 -80.25
C ARG A 488 -17.26 23.11 -80.84
N ILE A 489 -18.38 23.47 -80.22
CA ILE A 489 -19.70 23.27 -80.86
C ILE A 489 -19.80 24.34 -81.94
N GLU A 490 -19.61 23.93 -83.21
CA GLU A 490 -20.01 24.73 -84.35
C GLU A 490 -21.55 24.85 -84.32
N GLU A 491 -22.06 26.07 -84.12
CA GLU A 491 -23.44 26.40 -84.47
C GLU A 491 -23.62 26.25 -85.99
N LYS A 492 -24.08 25.08 -86.41
CA LYS A 492 -24.62 24.87 -87.75
C LYS A 492 -25.90 25.70 -87.89
N LYS A 493 -25.82 26.76 -88.68
CA LYS A 493 -26.97 27.38 -89.36
C LYS A 493 -27.82 26.29 -90.02
N LEU A 494 -29.11 26.28 -89.70
CA LEU A 494 -30.16 25.65 -90.48
C LEU A 494 -31.24 26.70 -90.71
N ASN A 495 -31.67 26.76 -91.97
CA ASN A 495 -32.50 27.76 -92.63
C ASN A 495 -33.84 28.07 -91.95
#